data_AF-A0A259R680-F1
#
_entry.id   AF-A0A259R680-F1
#
_cell.length_a   1.000
_cell.length_b   1.000
_cell.length_c   1.000
_cell.angle_alpha   90.00
_cell.angle_beta   90.00
_cell.angle_gamma   90.00
#
_symmetry.space_group_name_H-M   'P 1'
#
loop_
_entity.id
_entity.type
_entity.pdbx_description
1 polymer ?
#
loop_
_entity_poly.entity_id
_entity_poly.type
_entity_poly.pdbx_seq_one_letter_code
_entity_poly.pdbx_strand_id
1 'polypeptide(L)'
;LPGVPYVTLLTDLADFPPHFWMEQGQDQHLICGTAHAVQQALQAGFAAEKVHATSGMIIRPDFYAEPVDFDRAASLQALGFDPQRPVGVVMFGGHGSRSMLAIAERLPDVQLIFMCGHNAKLATKLRALPTTAPRHVMGFTSAVAEVMRLGDFFIGKPGPGSLSEALHLGLPVIVTRNAWTMPQERYNTDWVRENGFGLVLPSFRGIEAALPAFLDDLAASRARVAAYRNRAVFEVPQILQDILRSAEQVQLDAQSLMGATPRLFENGR
;
A
#
# COMPACT_ATOMS: atom_id res chain seq x y z
N LEU A 1 13.10 -3.05 -27.32
CA LEU A 1 12.55 -3.10 -28.69
C LEU A 1 12.39 -1.65 -29.14
N PRO A 2 12.95 -1.22 -30.28
CA PRO A 2 12.76 0.14 -30.78
C PRO A 2 11.26 0.42 -30.94
N GLY A 3 10.77 1.55 -30.41
CA GLY A 3 9.37 1.99 -30.55
C GLY A 3 8.36 1.36 -29.57
N VAL A 4 8.77 0.51 -28.63
CA VAL A 4 7.89 0.00 -27.57
C VAL A 4 8.05 0.87 -26.32
N PRO A 5 6.96 1.45 -25.76
CA PRO A 5 7.05 2.29 -24.58
C PRO A 5 7.54 1.49 -23.37
N TYR A 6 8.47 2.06 -22.61
CA TYR A 6 8.93 1.51 -21.35
C TYR A 6 8.16 2.17 -20.21
N VAL A 7 7.57 1.38 -19.31
CA VAL A 7 6.72 1.89 -18.23
C VAL A 7 7.19 1.31 -16.90
N THR A 8 7.38 2.20 -15.93
CA THR A 8 7.69 1.85 -14.54
C THR A 8 6.48 2.23 -13.67
N LEU A 9 5.84 1.21 -13.11
CA LEU A 9 4.82 1.38 -12.07
C LEU A 9 5.50 1.33 -10.70
N LEU A 10 5.43 2.43 -9.94
CA LEU A 10 6.01 2.48 -8.61
C LEU A 10 5.17 1.63 -7.63
N THR A 11 5.83 0.71 -6.93
CA THR A 11 5.23 -0.05 -5.81
C THR A 11 5.63 0.48 -4.43
N ASP A 12 6.28 1.64 -4.40
CA ASP A 12 6.57 2.43 -3.20
C ASP A 12 5.80 3.77 -3.26
N LEU A 13 5.57 4.38 -2.10
CA LEU A 13 4.88 5.68 -2.02
C LEU A 13 5.77 6.86 -2.43
N ALA A 14 7.07 6.64 -2.59
CA ALA A 14 8.06 7.60 -3.03
C ALA A 14 9.23 6.86 -3.68
N ASP A 15 9.97 7.55 -4.54
CA ASP A 15 11.28 7.09 -4.95
C ASP A 15 12.30 7.25 -3.81
N PHE A 16 13.24 6.32 -3.71
CA PHE A 16 14.31 6.40 -2.74
C PHE A 16 15.62 6.85 -3.44
N PRO A 17 16.28 7.93 -2.97
CA PRO A 17 17.50 8.41 -3.58
C PRO A 17 18.63 7.37 -3.65
N PRO A 18 19.51 7.42 -4.67
CA PRO A 18 19.51 8.42 -5.75
C PRO A 18 18.42 8.19 -6.79
N HIS A 19 18.23 6.95 -7.26
CA HIS A 19 17.28 6.54 -8.30
C HIS A 19 16.86 5.08 -8.08
N PHE A 20 15.86 4.79 -7.24
CA PHE A 20 15.40 3.41 -7.03
C PHE A 20 14.42 2.98 -8.14
N TRP A 21 13.54 3.89 -8.53
CA TRP A 21 12.53 3.72 -9.59
C TRP A 21 12.76 4.66 -10.79
N MET A 22 13.40 5.81 -10.57
CA MET A 22 13.45 6.92 -11.52
C MET A 22 14.84 7.10 -12.13
N GLU A 23 15.17 6.36 -13.19
CA GLU A 23 16.48 6.43 -13.86
C GLU A 23 16.60 7.66 -14.76
N GLN A 24 17.55 8.55 -14.46
CA GLN A 24 17.74 9.79 -15.23
C GLN A 24 18.15 9.52 -16.67
N GLY A 25 17.54 10.24 -17.61
CA GLY A 25 17.83 10.10 -19.04
C GLY A 25 17.24 8.84 -19.69
N GLN A 26 16.59 7.96 -18.93
CA GLN A 26 15.83 6.85 -19.49
C GLN A 26 14.51 7.36 -20.08
N ASP A 27 14.25 6.98 -21.33
CA ASP A 27 12.94 7.21 -21.96
C ASP A 27 11.90 6.24 -21.37
N GLN A 28 11.29 6.66 -20.25
CA GLN A 28 10.29 5.86 -19.54
C GLN A 28 9.08 6.68 -19.10
N HIS A 29 7.92 6.03 -19.11
CA HIS A 29 6.73 6.51 -18.41
C HIS A 29 6.76 6.05 -16.95
N LEU A 30 6.40 6.94 -16.04
CA LEU A 30 6.32 6.69 -14.60
C LEU A 30 4.86 6.73 -14.17
N ILE A 31 4.39 5.67 -13.52
CA ILE A 31 3.06 5.65 -12.89
C ILE A 31 3.25 5.75 -11.38
N CYS A 32 2.76 6.84 -10.80
CA CYS A 32 3.02 7.25 -9.43
C CYS A 32 1.75 7.18 -8.58
N GLY A 33 1.83 6.47 -7.45
CA GLY A 33 0.71 6.29 -6.51
C GLY A 33 0.51 7.41 -5.48
N THR A 34 1.38 8.42 -5.47
CA THR A 34 1.27 9.57 -4.57
C THR A 34 1.66 10.86 -5.28
N ALA A 35 1.15 11.99 -4.76
CA ALA A 35 1.56 13.31 -5.21
C ALA A 35 3.07 13.55 -5.01
N HIS A 36 3.67 12.99 -3.95
CA HIS A 36 5.10 13.11 -3.71
C HIS A 36 5.94 12.40 -4.77
N ALA A 37 5.57 11.18 -5.15
CA ALA A 37 6.23 10.47 -6.24
C ALA A 37 6.09 11.20 -7.59
N VAL A 38 4.94 11.81 -7.87
CA VAL A 38 4.77 12.68 -9.05
C VAL A 38 5.74 13.86 -9.01
N GLN A 39 5.86 14.54 -7.86
CA GLN A 39 6.79 15.66 -7.69
C GLN A 39 8.25 15.22 -7.85
N GLN A 40 8.64 14.08 -7.30
CA GLN A 40 9.99 13.52 -7.47
C GLN A 40 10.29 13.26 -8.95
N ALA A 41 9.35 12.68 -9.70
CA ALA A 41 9.51 12.42 -11.13
C ALA A 41 9.73 13.73 -11.93
N LEU A 42 8.90 14.75 -11.69
CA LEU A 42 9.03 16.03 -12.37
C LEU A 42 10.35 16.73 -12.02
N GLN A 43 10.76 16.69 -10.74
CA GLN A 43 12.03 17.27 -10.28
C GLN A 43 13.26 16.52 -10.82
N ALA A 44 13.13 15.22 -11.10
CA ALA A 44 14.17 14.43 -11.74
C ALA A 44 14.27 14.68 -13.27
N GLY A 45 13.41 15.53 -13.83
CA GLY A 45 13.46 15.96 -15.23
C GLY A 45 12.65 15.11 -16.21
N PHE A 46 11.77 14.24 -15.71
CA PHE A 46 10.84 13.51 -16.58
C PHE A 46 9.78 14.46 -17.17
N ALA A 47 9.50 14.30 -18.46
CA ALA A 47 8.51 15.10 -19.16
C ALA A 47 7.11 14.86 -18.58
N ALA A 48 6.28 15.90 -18.47
CA ALA A 48 4.99 15.83 -17.77
C ALA A 48 4.03 14.80 -18.39
N GLU A 49 4.06 14.64 -19.71
CA GLU A 49 3.30 13.64 -20.46
C GLU A 49 3.74 12.19 -20.20
N LYS A 50 4.88 12.00 -19.53
CA LYS A 50 5.40 10.68 -19.12
C LYS A 50 5.19 10.42 -17.64
N VAL A 51 4.66 11.36 -16.86
CA VAL A 51 4.38 11.19 -15.43
C VAL A 51 2.88 11.05 -15.23
N HIS A 52 2.45 9.86 -14.83
CA HIS A 52 1.04 9.51 -14.67
C HIS A 52 0.68 9.38 -13.19
N ALA A 53 -0.25 10.20 -12.72
CA ALA A 53 -0.75 10.10 -11.36
C ALA A 53 -1.86 9.04 -11.25
N THR A 54 -1.86 8.31 -10.15
CA THR A 54 -2.96 7.42 -9.74
C THR A 54 -3.41 7.80 -8.33
N SER A 55 -4.62 7.38 -7.95
CA SER A 55 -5.22 7.67 -6.65
C SER A 55 -4.58 6.91 -5.48
N GLY A 56 -3.68 5.97 -5.78
CA GLY A 56 -2.96 5.18 -4.78
C GLY A 56 -2.05 4.16 -5.44
N MET A 57 -1.68 3.13 -4.71
CA MET A 57 -0.93 2.01 -5.28
C MET A 57 -1.84 0.85 -5.69
N ILE A 58 -1.41 0.03 -6.65
CA ILE A 58 -2.11 -1.21 -6.94
C ILE A 58 -2.02 -2.13 -5.71
N ILE A 59 -3.19 -2.56 -5.23
CA ILE A 59 -3.33 -3.64 -4.27
C ILE A 59 -4.11 -4.79 -4.92
N ARG A 60 -4.16 -5.95 -4.26
CA ARG A 60 -4.82 -7.12 -4.85
C ARG A 60 -6.32 -6.86 -5.09
N PRO A 61 -6.90 -7.36 -6.20
CA PRO A 61 -8.31 -7.12 -6.53
C PRO A 61 -9.34 -7.52 -5.45
N ASP A 62 -9.03 -8.52 -4.61
CA ASP A 62 -9.94 -8.98 -3.55
C ASP A 62 -10.17 -7.95 -2.44
N PHE A 63 -9.29 -6.97 -2.28
CA PHE A 63 -9.51 -5.84 -1.36
C PHE A 63 -10.64 -4.92 -1.83
N TYR A 64 -10.86 -4.84 -3.15
CA TYR A 64 -11.92 -4.04 -3.77
C TYR A 64 -13.27 -4.76 -3.83
N ALA A 65 -13.29 -6.07 -3.55
CA ALA A 65 -14.53 -6.83 -3.55
C ALA A 65 -15.38 -6.48 -2.33
N GLU A 66 -16.64 -6.11 -2.57
CA GLU A 66 -17.63 -5.99 -1.51
C GLU A 66 -18.01 -7.41 -1.05
N PRO A 67 -17.87 -7.73 0.25
CA PRO A 67 -18.16 -9.07 0.72
C PRO A 67 -19.68 -9.29 0.75
N VAL A 68 -20.13 -10.44 0.23
CA VAL A 68 -21.54 -10.84 0.23
C VAL A 68 -21.92 -11.37 1.63
N ASP A 69 -23.05 -10.92 2.17
CA ASP A 69 -23.59 -11.35 3.47
C ASP A 69 -22.60 -11.24 4.65
N PHE A 70 -21.73 -10.23 4.63
CA PHE A 70 -20.74 -10.01 5.69
C PHE A 70 -21.35 -9.36 6.94
N ASP A 71 -21.63 -10.19 7.94
CA ASP A 71 -21.92 -9.73 9.29
C ASP A 71 -20.63 -9.70 10.13
N ARG A 72 -20.04 -8.50 10.24
CA ARG A 72 -18.85 -8.27 11.05
C ARG A 72 -19.08 -8.62 12.52
N ALA A 73 -20.24 -8.28 13.09
CA ALA A 73 -20.51 -8.47 14.50
C ALA A 73 -20.63 -9.96 14.84
N ALA A 74 -21.38 -10.72 14.03
CA ALA A 74 -21.47 -12.17 14.17
C ALA A 74 -20.10 -12.85 13.98
N SER A 75 -19.30 -12.40 13.00
CA SER A 75 -17.95 -12.93 12.76
C SER A 75 -17.01 -12.70 13.94
N LEU A 76 -17.05 -11.50 14.55
CA LEU A 76 -16.29 -11.19 15.76
C LEU A 76 -16.73 -12.04 16.95
N GLN A 77 -18.04 -12.17 17.17
CA GLN A 77 -18.59 -13.00 18.25
C GLN A 77 -18.19 -14.48 18.09
N ALA A 78 -18.21 -15.01 16.87
CA ALA A 78 -17.76 -16.38 16.59
C ALA A 78 -16.27 -16.61 16.93
N LEU A 79 -15.45 -15.55 16.87
CA LEU A 79 -14.06 -15.57 17.29
C LEU A 79 -13.86 -15.23 18.78
N GLY A 80 -14.94 -15.00 19.53
CA GLY A 80 -14.94 -14.66 20.95
C GLY A 80 -14.66 -13.18 21.26
N PHE A 81 -14.77 -12.30 20.26
CA PHE A 81 -14.59 -10.85 20.41
C PHE A 81 -15.90 -10.18 20.82
N ASP A 82 -15.79 -9.06 21.53
CA ASP A 82 -16.86 -8.11 21.75
C ASP A 82 -16.93 -7.12 20.56
N PRO A 83 -18.01 -7.13 19.75
CA PRO A 83 -18.14 -6.24 18.60
C PRO A 83 -18.24 -4.74 18.94
N GLN A 84 -18.52 -4.40 20.21
CA GLN A 84 -18.63 -3.00 20.67
C GLN A 84 -17.28 -2.40 21.07
N ARG A 85 -16.22 -3.22 21.13
CA ARG A 85 -14.86 -2.79 21.46
C ARG A 85 -13.97 -2.80 20.22
N PRO A 86 -13.06 -1.81 20.06
CA PRO A 86 -12.15 -1.78 18.92
C PRO A 86 -11.33 -3.06 18.78
N VAL A 87 -11.18 -3.55 17.55
CA VAL A 87 -10.37 -4.73 17.21
C VAL A 87 -9.15 -4.33 16.39
N GLY A 88 -7.95 -4.66 16.86
CA GLY A 88 -6.72 -4.44 16.10
C GLY A 88 -6.33 -5.66 15.27
N VAL A 89 -5.93 -5.43 14.01
CA VAL A 89 -5.35 -6.48 13.16
C VAL A 89 -3.83 -6.29 13.09
N VAL A 90 -3.08 -7.34 13.44
CA VAL A 90 -1.62 -7.29 13.54
C VAL A 90 -0.98 -8.18 12.45
N MET A 91 -0.27 -7.56 11.51
CA MET A 91 0.37 -8.27 10.39
C MET A 91 1.74 -7.66 10.04
N PHE A 92 2.73 -8.52 9.81
CA PHE A 92 4.11 -8.14 9.46
C PHE A 92 4.62 -8.84 8.19
N GLY A 93 3.71 -9.12 7.25
CA GLY A 93 3.97 -9.92 6.04
C GLY A 93 3.91 -11.43 6.28
N GLY A 94 4.19 -12.21 5.23
CA GLY A 94 3.97 -13.67 5.21
C GLY A 94 4.78 -14.52 6.20
N HIS A 95 5.72 -13.94 6.94
CA HIS A 95 6.55 -14.64 7.94
C HIS A 95 6.40 -14.06 9.36
N GLY A 96 5.50 -13.10 9.55
CA GLY A 96 5.33 -12.40 10.83
C GLY A 96 6.59 -11.65 11.29
N SER A 97 6.60 -11.25 12.56
CA SER A 97 7.74 -10.58 13.18
C SER A 97 7.78 -10.86 14.68
N ARG A 98 8.97 -10.87 15.28
CA ARG A 98 9.13 -10.87 16.76
C ARG A 98 8.44 -9.67 17.41
N SER A 99 8.27 -8.57 16.68
CA SER A 99 7.50 -7.40 17.14
C SER A 99 6.07 -7.76 17.57
N MET A 100 5.47 -8.80 16.99
CA MET A 100 4.13 -9.26 17.35
C MET A 100 4.05 -9.75 18.80
N LEU A 101 5.12 -10.38 19.31
CA LEU A 101 5.21 -10.78 20.73
C LEU A 101 5.27 -9.55 21.64
N ALA A 102 6.10 -8.57 21.29
CA ALA A 102 6.22 -7.33 22.06
C ALA A 102 4.90 -6.55 22.11
N ILE A 103 4.14 -6.53 21.01
CA ILE A 103 2.79 -5.95 20.96
C ILE A 103 1.84 -6.73 21.87
N ALA A 104 1.80 -8.06 21.75
CA ALA A 104 0.92 -8.93 22.54
C ALA A 104 1.19 -8.86 24.05
N GLU A 105 2.44 -8.72 24.46
CA GLU A 105 2.84 -8.56 25.87
C GLU A 105 2.40 -7.21 26.46
N ARG A 106 2.29 -6.17 25.62
CA ARG A 106 2.05 -4.77 26.04
C ARG A 106 0.60 -4.38 25.95
N LEU A 107 -0.17 -5.13 25.17
CA LEU A 107 -1.59 -4.92 24.97
C LEU A 107 -2.39 -6.19 25.36
N PRO A 108 -2.26 -6.73 26.59
CA PRO A 108 -2.98 -7.93 27.00
C PRO A 108 -4.50 -7.70 27.09
N ASP A 109 -4.94 -6.45 27.27
CA ASP A 109 -6.31 -6.00 27.49
C ASP A 109 -6.99 -5.46 26.21
N VAL A 110 -6.30 -5.53 25.07
CA VAL A 110 -6.80 -5.09 23.76
C VAL A 110 -7.22 -6.29 22.92
N GLN A 111 -8.32 -6.14 22.20
CA GLN A 111 -8.80 -7.17 21.28
C GLN A 111 -7.93 -7.21 20.02
N LEU A 112 -7.20 -8.31 19.79
CA LEU A 112 -6.22 -8.40 18.70
C LEU A 112 -6.35 -9.69 17.87
N ILE A 113 -6.31 -9.52 16.55
CA ILE A 113 -6.17 -10.60 15.58
C ILE A 113 -4.73 -10.60 15.04
N PHE A 114 -3.96 -11.65 15.30
CA PHE A 114 -2.60 -11.80 14.82
C PHE A 114 -2.54 -12.71 13.59
N MET A 115 -2.01 -12.18 12.49
CA MET A 115 -1.77 -12.93 11.25
C MET A 115 -0.28 -13.29 11.14
N CYS A 116 0.09 -14.50 11.57
CA CYS A 116 1.49 -14.92 11.68
C CYS A 116 2.09 -15.42 10.36
N GLY A 117 1.28 -15.57 9.31
CA GLY A 117 1.71 -16.16 8.05
C GLY A 117 2.25 -17.57 8.26
N HIS A 118 3.35 -17.93 7.60
CA HIS A 118 3.98 -19.24 7.69
C HIS A 118 4.74 -19.48 9.01
N ASN A 119 4.75 -18.51 9.94
CA ASN A 119 5.52 -18.62 11.18
C ASN A 119 4.74 -19.32 12.30
N ALA A 120 4.62 -20.65 12.18
CA ALA A 120 3.93 -21.49 13.17
C ALA A 120 4.54 -21.36 14.59
N LYS A 121 5.87 -21.22 14.70
CA LYS A 121 6.54 -21.04 16.00
C LYS A 121 6.12 -19.74 16.69
N LEU A 122 5.97 -18.65 15.94
CA LEU A 122 5.45 -17.38 16.45
C LEU A 122 3.99 -17.52 16.89
N ALA A 123 3.16 -18.18 16.08
CA ALA A 123 1.75 -18.41 16.40
C ALA A 123 1.59 -19.19 17.72
N THR A 124 2.36 -20.27 17.92
CA THR A 124 2.36 -21.03 19.19
C THR A 124 2.73 -20.15 20.38
N LYS A 125 3.76 -19.30 20.24
CA LYS A 125 4.15 -18.38 21.31
C LYS A 125 3.07 -17.35 21.64
N LEU A 126 2.45 -16.75 20.62
CA LEU A 126 1.38 -15.76 20.80
C LEU A 126 0.14 -16.34 21.51
N ARG A 127 -0.21 -17.60 21.21
CA ARG A 127 -1.32 -18.30 21.88
C ARG A 127 -1.01 -18.63 23.34
N ALA A 128 0.26 -18.84 23.69
CA ALA A 128 0.68 -19.15 25.05
C ALA A 128 0.86 -17.91 25.94
N LEU A 129 0.94 -16.71 25.36
CA LEU A 129 1.08 -15.47 26.12
C LEU A 129 -0.24 -15.14 26.86
N PRO A 130 -0.19 -14.76 28.15
CA PRO A 130 -1.35 -14.29 28.89
C PRO A 130 -2.05 -13.12 28.18
N THR A 131 -3.37 -13.06 28.30
CA THR A 131 -4.24 -12.03 27.73
C THR A 131 -5.47 -11.89 28.60
N THR A 132 -5.97 -10.68 28.79
CA THR A 132 -7.22 -10.37 29.51
C THR A 132 -8.36 -10.00 28.55
N ALA A 133 -8.03 -9.66 27.29
CA ALA A 133 -8.99 -9.51 26.21
C ALA A 133 -8.86 -10.62 25.15
N PRO A 134 -9.92 -10.84 24.34
CA PRO A 134 -9.91 -11.78 23.23
C PRO A 134 -8.72 -11.59 22.29
N ARG A 135 -8.04 -12.70 22.01
CA ARG A 135 -6.91 -12.75 21.08
C ARG A 135 -7.09 -13.93 20.15
N HIS A 136 -7.11 -13.65 18.85
CA HIS A 136 -7.12 -14.69 17.82
C HIS A 136 -5.78 -14.72 17.10
N VAL A 137 -5.20 -15.91 16.95
CA VAL A 137 -3.88 -16.10 16.35
C VAL A 137 -4.01 -17.07 15.19
N MET A 138 -3.73 -16.57 13.99
CA MET A 138 -3.85 -17.28 12.73
C MET A 138 -2.47 -17.59 12.15
N GLY A 139 -2.39 -18.68 11.39
CA GLY A 139 -1.24 -18.99 10.54
C GLY A 139 -1.31 -18.24 9.21
N PHE A 140 -0.92 -18.93 8.14
CA PHE A 140 -1.08 -18.41 6.78
C PHE A 140 -2.55 -18.45 6.36
N THR A 141 -3.01 -17.39 5.71
CA THR A 141 -4.32 -17.32 5.07
C THR A 141 -4.19 -16.56 3.75
N SER A 142 -4.91 -17.00 2.72
CA SER A 142 -5.07 -16.27 1.46
C SER A 142 -6.13 -15.19 1.55
N ALA A 143 -7.07 -15.31 2.51
CA ALA A 143 -8.20 -14.42 2.75
C ALA A 143 -7.80 -13.23 3.65
N VAL A 144 -6.75 -12.50 3.25
CA VAL A 144 -6.22 -11.38 4.04
C VAL A 144 -7.24 -10.24 4.17
N ALA A 145 -7.91 -9.89 3.07
CA ALA A 145 -8.92 -8.83 3.06
C ALA A 145 -10.07 -9.13 4.03
N GLU A 146 -10.59 -10.36 4.04
CA GLU A 146 -11.67 -10.78 4.95
C GLU A 146 -11.29 -10.62 6.42
N VAL A 147 -10.08 -11.06 6.80
CA VAL A 147 -9.59 -10.90 8.17
C VAL A 147 -9.39 -9.43 8.53
N MET A 148 -8.85 -8.63 7.60
CA MET A 148 -8.65 -7.20 7.84
C MET A 148 -9.98 -6.44 8.01
N ARG A 149 -11.06 -6.85 7.32
CA ARG A 149 -12.42 -6.26 7.49
C ARG A 149 -12.99 -6.45 8.90
N LEU A 150 -12.47 -7.39 9.69
CA LEU A 150 -12.85 -7.54 11.10
C LEU A 150 -12.23 -6.45 11.99
N GLY A 151 -11.15 -5.79 11.55
CA GLY A 151 -10.45 -4.77 12.31
C GLY A 151 -11.14 -3.40 12.33
N ASP A 152 -10.73 -2.58 13.28
CA ASP A 152 -10.97 -1.14 13.33
C ASP A 152 -9.67 -0.34 13.11
N PHE A 153 -8.52 -0.95 13.38
CA PHE A 153 -7.19 -0.40 13.11
C PHE A 153 -6.18 -1.51 12.79
N PHE A 154 -5.06 -1.14 12.20
CA PHE A 154 -4.02 -2.05 11.76
C PHE A 154 -2.70 -1.77 12.47
N ILE A 155 -1.97 -2.81 12.89
CA ILE A 155 -0.60 -2.70 13.43
C ILE A 155 0.36 -3.49 12.54
N GLY A 156 1.41 -2.85 12.03
CA GLY A 156 2.35 -3.53 11.16
C GLY A 156 3.63 -2.77 10.83
N LYS A 157 4.32 -3.25 9.79
CA LYS A 157 5.46 -2.53 9.18
C LYS A 157 4.94 -1.36 8.34
N PRO A 158 5.75 -0.31 8.13
CA PRO A 158 5.42 0.76 7.20
C PRO A 158 5.59 0.33 5.73
N GLY A 159 5.30 -0.93 5.39
CA GLY A 159 5.42 -1.43 4.02
C GLY A 159 4.29 -0.88 3.15
N PRO A 160 4.58 -0.42 1.94
CA PRO A 160 3.66 0.41 1.16
C PRO A 160 2.41 -0.40 0.76
N GLY A 161 2.56 -1.69 0.43
CA GLY A 161 1.45 -2.59 0.12
C GLY A 161 0.46 -2.76 1.28
N SER A 162 0.94 -3.21 2.45
CA SER A 162 0.07 -3.42 3.62
C SER A 162 -0.54 -2.13 4.16
N LEU A 163 0.17 -0.99 4.05
CA LEU A 163 -0.42 0.32 4.34
C LEU A 163 -1.58 0.63 3.39
N SER A 164 -1.36 0.47 2.08
CA SER A 164 -2.40 0.74 1.08
C SER A 164 -3.61 -0.18 1.23
N GLU A 165 -3.38 -1.46 1.55
CA GLU A 165 -4.41 -2.45 1.86
C GLU A 165 -5.23 -2.07 3.12
N ALA A 166 -4.55 -1.67 4.20
CA ALA A 166 -5.21 -1.26 5.44
C ALA A 166 -6.06 -0.01 5.25
N LEU A 167 -5.50 1.01 4.58
CA LEU A 167 -6.21 2.26 4.32
C LEU A 167 -7.39 2.05 3.38
N HIS A 168 -7.25 1.21 2.36
CA HIS A 168 -8.37 0.86 1.48
C HIS A 168 -9.54 0.23 2.24
N LEU A 169 -9.27 -0.58 3.26
CA LEU A 169 -10.28 -1.18 4.12
C LEU A 169 -10.74 -0.28 5.28
N GLY A 170 -10.35 1.00 5.31
CA GLY A 170 -10.80 1.94 6.32
C GLY A 170 -10.10 1.79 7.68
N LEU A 171 -8.91 1.18 7.72
CA LEU A 171 -8.14 0.93 8.93
C LEU A 171 -7.00 1.96 9.09
N PRO A 172 -7.08 2.87 10.08
CA PRO A 172 -5.94 3.65 10.51
C PRO A 172 -4.82 2.74 11.01
N VAL A 173 -3.58 3.17 10.80
CA VAL A 173 -2.40 2.32 10.95
C VAL A 173 -1.55 2.73 12.15
N ILE A 174 -0.98 1.75 12.85
CA ILE A 174 0.06 1.94 13.86
C ILE A 174 1.33 1.27 13.32
N VAL A 175 2.32 2.07 12.97
CA VAL A 175 3.61 1.59 12.41
C VAL A 175 4.78 2.15 13.20
N THR A 176 5.98 1.67 12.88
CA THR A 176 7.22 2.17 13.50
C THR A 176 8.20 2.75 12.50
N ARG A 177 8.89 3.84 12.91
CA ARG A 177 10.07 4.36 12.22
C ARG A 177 11.29 4.27 13.14
N ASN A 178 12.30 3.49 12.76
CA ASN A 178 13.57 3.37 13.50
C ASN A 178 14.76 3.11 12.56
N ALA A 179 15.93 2.85 13.13
CA ALA A 179 17.16 2.57 12.38
C ALA A 179 17.01 1.39 11.39
N TRP A 180 16.16 0.41 11.69
CA TRP A 180 15.93 -0.78 10.88
C TRP A 180 14.78 -0.63 9.87
N THR A 181 14.08 0.50 9.88
CA THR A 181 13.11 0.80 8.82
C THR A 181 13.85 0.87 7.49
N MET A 182 13.39 0.08 6.52
CA MET A 182 14.00 0.04 5.20
C MET A 182 14.02 1.45 4.60
N PRO A 183 15.12 1.89 3.98
CA PRO A 183 15.26 3.27 3.53
C PRO A 183 14.08 3.75 2.66
N GLN A 184 13.63 2.92 1.72
CA GLN A 184 12.48 3.20 0.84
C GLN A 184 11.13 3.27 1.58
N GLU A 185 10.99 2.63 2.74
CA GLU A 185 9.75 2.67 3.54
C GLU A 185 9.68 3.88 4.48
N ARG A 186 10.74 4.70 4.57
CA ARG A 186 10.79 5.83 5.53
C ARG A 186 9.76 6.90 5.20
N TYR A 187 9.63 7.25 3.93
CA TYR A 187 8.64 8.23 3.47
C TYR A 187 7.21 7.79 3.82
N ASN A 188 6.92 6.49 3.77
CA ASN A 188 5.59 5.96 4.12
C ASN A 188 5.16 6.37 5.53
N THR A 189 6.12 6.53 6.46
CA THR A 189 5.84 7.00 7.82
C THR A 189 5.57 8.50 7.91
N ASP A 190 6.15 9.30 7.02
CA ASP A 190 5.85 10.73 6.89
C ASP A 190 4.46 10.90 6.27
N TRP A 191 4.19 10.16 5.20
CA TRP A 191 2.88 10.11 4.55
C TRP A 191 1.74 9.74 5.51
N VAL A 192 1.94 8.75 6.38
CA VAL A 192 0.95 8.39 7.43
C VAL A 192 0.69 9.55 8.39
N ARG A 193 1.73 10.27 8.82
CA ARG A 193 1.60 11.39 9.76
C ARG A 193 0.93 12.60 9.12
N GLU A 194 1.40 12.99 7.94
CA GLU A 194 0.93 14.17 7.22
C GLU A 194 -0.56 14.09 6.87
N ASN A 195 -1.04 12.89 6.53
CA ASN A 195 -2.46 12.65 6.21
C ASN A 195 -3.31 12.30 7.43
N GLY A 196 -2.72 12.18 8.63
CA GLY A 196 -3.43 11.75 9.83
C GLY A 196 -4.02 10.34 9.73
N PHE A 197 -3.40 9.46 8.95
CA PHE A 197 -3.83 8.07 8.73
C PHE A 197 -3.49 7.14 9.89
N GLY A 198 -2.78 7.62 10.90
CA GLY A 198 -2.61 6.92 12.16
C GLY A 198 -1.36 7.32 12.91
N LEU A 199 -0.79 6.37 13.65
CA LEU A 199 0.25 6.58 14.63
C LEU A 199 1.59 6.01 14.14
N VAL A 200 2.66 6.80 14.26
CA VAL A 200 4.02 6.35 13.95
C VAL A 200 4.90 6.45 15.18
N LEU A 201 5.28 5.28 15.71
CA LEU A 201 6.09 5.14 16.92
C LEU A 201 7.59 4.94 16.59
N PRO A 202 8.52 5.30 17.49
CA PRO A 202 9.92 4.88 17.35
C PRO A 202 10.08 3.37 17.54
N SER A 203 9.25 2.76 18.39
CA SER A 203 9.16 1.31 18.55
C SER A 203 7.84 0.93 19.21
N PHE A 204 7.43 -0.33 19.08
CA PHE A 204 6.24 -0.84 19.78
C PHE A 204 6.40 -0.93 21.31
N ARG A 205 7.57 -0.62 21.89
CA ARG A 205 7.72 -0.56 23.36
C ARG A 205 6.85 0.52 23.99
N GLY A 206 6.57 1.60 23.25
CA GLY A 206 5.73 2.71 23.71
C GLY A 206 4.25 2.59 23.31
N ILE A 207 3.82 1.45 22.73
CA ILE A 207 2.46 1.34 22.20
C ILE A 207 1.41 1.42 23.30
N GLU A 208 1.63 0.80 24.45
CA GLU A 208 0.73 0.82 25.60
C GLU A 208 0.41 2.24 26.07
N ALA A 209 1.42 3.12 26.09
CA ALA A 209 1.25 4.52 26.50
C ALA A 209 0.56 5.38 25.42
N ALA A 210 0.77 5.06 24.13
CA ALA A 210 0.25 5.86 23.02
C ALA A 210 -1.14 5.42 22.53
N LEU A 211 -1.51 4.16 22.81
CA LEU A 211 -2.75 3.57 22.30
C LEU A 211 -4.02 4.28 22.82
N PRO A 212 -4.16 4.68 24.10
CA PRO A 212 -5.37 5.36 24.57
C PRO A 212 -5.71 6.60 23.74
N ALA A 213 -4.74 7.50 23.53
CA ALA A 213 -4.93 8.70 22.72
C ALA A 213 -5.26 8.39 21.25
N PHE A 214 -4.68 7.31 20.69
CA PHE A 214 -5.04 6.84 19.36
C PHE A 214 -6.47 6.29 19.29
N LEU A 215 -6.92 5.56 20.32
CA LEU A 215 -8.27 5.03 20.39
C LEU A 215 -9.31 6.14 20.59
N ASP A 216 -8.98 7.19 21.35
CA ASP A 216 -9.82 8.38 21.50
C ASP A 216 -10.02 9.11 20.15
N ASP A 217 -8.99 9.15 19.28
CA ASP A 217 -9.07 9.73 17.93
C ASP A 217 -9.52 8.72 16.86
N LEU A 218 -9.79 7.45 17.20
CA LEU A 218 -9.99 6.38 16.22
C LEU A 218 -11.11 6.69 15.22
N ALA A 219 -12.22 7.24 15.68
CA ALA A 219 -13.35 7.61 14.80
C ALA A 219 -12.95 8.68 13.78
N ALA A 220 -12.21 9.71 14.19
CA ALA A 220 -11.74 10.78 13.32
C ALA A 220 -10.64 10.28 12.37
N SER A 221 -9.71 9.46 12.86
CA SER A 221 -8.73 8.76 12.03
C SER A 221 -9.40 7.91 10.94
N ARG A 222 -10.42 7.12 11.29
CA ARG A 222 -11.19 6.32 10.31
C ARG A 222 -11.90 7.19 9.28
N ALA A 223 -12.44 8.34 9.68
CA ALA A 223 -13.05 9.29 8.75
C ALA A 223 -12.03 9.84 7.72
N ARG A 224 -10.81 10.18 8.17
CA ARG A 224 -9.72 10.59 7.27
C ARG A 224 -9.31 9.47 6.31
N VAL A 225 -9.16 8.25 6.81
CA VAL A 225 -8.86 7.08 5.97
C VAL A 225 -9.98 6.81 4.96
N ALA A 226 -11.25 6.90 5.36
CA ALA A 226 -12.39 6.70 4.47
C ALA A 226 -12.50 7.76 3.35
N ALA A 227 -11.89 8.94 3.53
CA ALA A 227 -11.79 9.95 2.49
C ALA A 227 -10.72 9.61 1.43
N TYR A 228 -9.75 8.75 1.76
CA TYR A 228 -8.74 8.27 0.84
C TYR A 228 -9.28 7.13 -0.03
N ARG A 229 -9.48 7.40 -1.33
CA ARG A 229 -10.08 6.46 -2.28
C ARG A 229 -9.06 5.96 -3.29
N ASN A 230 -8.34 4.91 -2.91
CA ASN A 230 -7.46 4.21 -3.84
C ASN A 230 -8.28 3.45 -4.89
N ARG A 231 -8.10 3.77 -6.17
CA ARG A 231 -8.70 3.15 -7.37
C ARG A 231 -7.63 2.75 -8.40
N ALA A 232 -6.35 2.72 -8.01
CA ALA A 232 -5.21 2.51 -8.90
C ALA A 232 -5.31 1.24 -9.75
N VAL A 233 -5.86 0.14 -9.20
CA VAL A 233 -6.05 -1.12 -9.96
C VAL A 233 -6.90 -0.95 -11.23
N PHE A 234 -7.79 0.05 -11.26
CA PHE A 234 -8.64 0.37 -12.42
C PHE A 234 -8.04 1.47 -13.30
N GLU A 235 -7.27 2.38 -12.72
CA GLU A 235 -6.63 3.50 -13.42
C GLU A 235 -5.42 3.03 -14.25
N VAL A 236 -4.60 2.14 -13.68
CA VAL A 236 -3.36 1.69 -14.33
C VAL A 236 -3.62 1.01 -15.68
N PRO A 237 -4.58 0.09 -15.85
CA PRO A 237 -4.90 -0.46 -17.16
C PRO A 237 -5.29 0.59 -18.20
N GLN A 238 -6.02 1.64 -17.80
CA GLN A 238 -6.40 2.74 -18.68
C GLN A 238 -5.16 3.56 -19.11
N ILE A 239 -4.30 3.91 -18.15
CA ILE A 239 -3.03 4.60 -18.42
C ILE A 239 -2.17 3.80 -19.40
N LEU A 240 -2.01 2.49 -19.16
CA LEU A 240 -1.24 1.62 -20.05
C LEU A 240 -1.83 1.56 -21.45
N GLN A 241 -3.16 1.51 -21.56
CA GLN A 241 -3.84 1.53 -22.85
C GLN A 241 -3.59 2.85 -23.61
N ASP A 242 -3.61 3.98 -22.92
CA ASP A 242 -3.39 5.30 -23.53
C ASP A 242 -1.92 5.50 -23.94
N ILE A 243 -0.97 4.98 -23.16
CA ILE A 243 0.46 4.93 -23.53
C ILE A 243 0.65 4.11 -24.82
N LEU A 244 0.02 2.93 -24.91
CA LEU A 244 0.12 2.08 -26.10
C LEU A 244 -0.45 2.76 -27.34
N ARG A 245 -1.66 3.34 -27.25
CA ARG A 245 -2.28 4.10 -28.36
C ARG A 245 -1.40 5.26 -28.82
N SER A 246 -0.81 5.99 -27.88
CA SER A 246 0.08 7.11 -28.20
C SER A 246 1.34 6.65 -28.93
N ALA A 247 1.93 5.53 -28.50
CA ALA A 247 3.09 4.95 -29.16
C ALA A 247 2.78 4.46 -30.58
N GLU A 248 1.62 3.82 -30.78
CA GLU A 248 1.15 3.38 -32.11
C GLU A 248 0.95 4.57 -33.06
N GLN A 249 0.34 5.66 -32.59
CA GLN A 249 0.14 6.87 -33.40
C GLN A 249 1.47 7.50 -33.84
N VAL A 250 2.43 7.63 -32.93
CA VAL A 250 3.78 8.15 -33.26
C VAL A 250 4.46 7.28 -34.31
N GLN A 251 4.29 5.96 -34.24
CA GLN A 251 4.87 5.04 -35.21
C GLN A 251 4.20 5.16 -36.59
N LEU A 252 2.88 5.34 -36.64
CA LEU A 252 2.13 5.56 -37.88
C LEU A 252 2.51 6.90 -38.54
N ASP A 253 2.63 7.97 -37.74
CA ASP A 253 3.01 9.30 -38.23
C ASP A 253 4.44 9.29 -38.80
N ALA A 254 5.37 8.60 -38.13
CA ALA A 254 6.74 8.42 -38.62
C ALA A 254 6.78 7.64 -39.95
N GLN A 255 5.94 6.61 -40.11
CA GLN A 255 5.83 5.84 -41.36
C GLN A 255 5.22 6.68 -42.51
N SER A 256 4.19 7.48 -42.21
CA SER A 256 3.57 8.39 -43.17
C SER A 256 4.56 9.44 -43.68
N LEU A 257 5.35 10.04 -42.79
CA LEU A 257 6.40 11.00 -43.14
C LEU A 257 7.52 10.38 -44.00
N MET A 258 7.93 9.14 -43.71
CA MET A 258 8.92 8.42 -44.54
C MET A 258 8.36 8.02 -45.91
N GLY A 259 7.08 7.66 -45.99
CA GLY A 259 6.39 7.29 -47.24
C GLY A 259 6.06 8.46 -48.17
N ALA A 260 6.01 9.69 -47.64
CA ALA A 260 5.65 10.90 -48.39
C ALA A 260 6.84 11.59 -49.11
N THR A 261 8.05 11.03 -49.03
CA THR A 261 9.21 11.58 -49.77
C THR A 261 8.99 11.41 -51.28
N PRO A 262 8.85 12.47 -52.09
CA PRO A 262 8.70 12.30 -53.54
C PRO A 262 9.99 11.69 -54.07
N ARG A 263 9.88 10.59 -54.83
CA ARG A 263 10.96 10.13 -55.69
C ARG A 263 11.16 11.20 -56.77
N LEU A 264 12.00 12.19 -56.50
CA LEU A 264 12.58 13.04 -57.54
C LEU A 264 13.57 12.18 -58.32
N PHE A 265 13.03 11.35 -59.21
CA PHE A 265 13.82 10.71 -60.25
C PHE A 265 14.18 11.77 -61.29
N GLU A 266 15.47 12.06 -61.30
CA GLU A 266 16.30 12.29 -62.48
C GLU A 266 15.57 12.01 -63.81
N ASN A 267 15.18 13.07 -64.52
CA ASN A 267 15.09 13.02 -65.97
C ASN A 267 16.31 13.74 -66.53
N GLY A 268 17.40 12.99 -66.68
CA GLY A 268 18.49 13.36 -67.56
C GLY A 268 18.14 13.01 -69.00
N ARG A 269 18.01 14.03 -69.85
CA ARG A 269 18.56 14.10 -71.21
C ARG A 269 18.84 15.55 -71.56
#